data_AF-A0A6G0Q922-F1
#
_entry.id   AF-A0A6G0Q922-F1
#
_cell.length_a   1.000
_cell.length_b   1.000
_cell.length_c   1.000
_cell.angle_alpha   90.00
_cell.angle_beta   90.00
_cell.angle_gamma   90.00
#
_symmetry.space_group_name_H-M   'P 1'
#
loop_
_entity.id
_entity.type
_entity.pdbx_description
1 polymer ?
#
loop_
_entity_poly.entity_id
_entity_poly.type
_entity_poly.pdbx_seq_one_letter_code
_entity_poly.pdbx_strand_id
1 'polypeptide(L)'
;MGQSIPEDLAPRIKAIVTFGNPLKLMGQTIERSSQLYGSKAIEFCNFGDPVCANGFNTMAHMMYPMDGSVTKAAQQAAALVKSGSKSFRG
;
A
#
# COMPACT_ATOMS: atom_id res chain seq x y z
N MET A 1 18.16 8.11 4.32
CA MET A 1 17.52 7.76 3.03
C MET A 1 17.55 6.25 2.88
N GLY A 2 16.48 5.63 2.39
CA GLY A 2 16.50 4.20 2.04
C GLY A 2 17.24 3.96 0.72
N GLN A 3 17.69 2.72 0.51
CA GLN A 3 18.19 2.30 -0.81
C GLN A 3 17.02 1.91 -1.73
N SER A 4 17.19 2.09 -3.03
CA SER A 4 16.24 1.62 -4.03
C SER A 4 16.28 0.09 -4.14
N ILE A 5 15.14 -0.52 -4.45
CA ILE A 5 15.08 -1.95 -4.78
C ILE A 5 15.85 -2.16 -6.11
N PRO A 6 16.82 -3.08 -6.16
CA PRO A 6 17.47 -3.46 -7.41
C PRO A 6 16.48 -3.88 -8.51
N GLU A 7 16.76 -3.51 -9.76
CA GLU A 7 15.84 -3.73 -10.88
C GLU A 7 15.51 -5.21 -11.10
N ASP A 8 16.49 -6.09 -10.88
CA ASP A 8 16.34 -7.55 -11.01
C ASP A 8 15.42 -8.16 -9.92
N LEU A 9 15.27 -7.47 -8.78
CA LEU A 9 14.38 -7.87 -7.70
C LEU A 9 12.97 -7.28 -7.85
N ALA A 10 12.79 -6.18 -8.58
CA ALA A 10 11.50 -5.50 -8.71
C ALA A 10 10.35 -6.40 -9.22
N PRO A 11 10.56 -7.34 -10.18
CA PRO A 11 9.52 -8.28 -10.60
C PRO A 11 9.03 -9.24 -9.51
N ARG A 12 9.84 -9.44 -8.45
CA ARG A 12 9.51 -10.31 -7.32
C ARG A 12 8.54 -9.65 -6.34
N ILE A 13 8.46 -8.31 -6.33
CA ILE A 13 7.48 -7.58 -5.53
C ILE A 13 6.08 -7.81 -6.11
N LYS A 14 5.20 -8.43 -5.32
CA LYS A 14 3.82 -8.74 -5.73
C LYS A 14 2.77 -7.84 -5.09
N ALA A 15 3.07 -7.22 -3.95
CA ALA A 15 2.19 -6.29 -3.28
C ALA A 15 3.03 -5.23 -2.55
N ILE A 16 2.55 -3.99 -2.52
CA ILE A 16 3.06 -2.93 -1.64
C ILE A 16 1.89 -2.44 -0.82
N VAL A 17 2.04 -2.47 0.51
CA VAL A 17 1.00 -2.02 1.44
C VAL A 17 1.53 -0.82 2.21
N THR A 18 0.73 0.25 2.28
CA THR A 18 1.02 1.40 3.16
C THR A 18 -0.19 1.76 3.98
N PHE A 19 0.04 2.24 5.20
CA PHE A 19 -0.97 2.81 6.08
C PHE A 19 -0.60 4.26 6.37
N GLY A 20 -1.54 5.19 6.22
CA GLY A 20 -1.33 6.60 6.52
C GLY A 20 -0.27 7.27 5.63
N ASN A 21 -0.21 6.95 4.34
CA ASN A 21 0.78 7.51 3.41
C ASN A 21 0.63 9.06 3.29
N PRO A 22 1.62 9.87 3.73
CA PRO A 22 1.51 11.32 3.68
C PRO A 22 1.52 11.90 2.27
N LEU A 23 2.07 11.17 1.29
CA LEU A 23 2.11 11.63 -0.10
C LEU A 23 0.71 11.84 -0.69
N LYS A 24 -0.31 11.19 -0.11
CA LYS A 24 -1.71 11.34 -0.52
C LYS A 24 -2.22 12.78 -0.37
N LEU A 25 -1.73 13.52 0.62
CA LEU A 25 -2.05 14.95 0.80
C LEU A 25 -1.55 15.81 -0.36
N MET A 26 -0.46 15.38 -1.01
CA MET A 26 0.10 16.02 -2.20
C MET A 26 -0.50 15.47 -3.50
N GLY A 27 -1.61 14.72 -3.42
CA GLY A 27 -2.27 14.10 -4.57
C GLY A 27 -1.51 12.91 -5.15
N GLN A 28 -0.48 12.42 -4.46
CA GLN A 28 0.35 11.30 -4.91
C GLN A 28 -0.02 10.00 -4.18
N THR A 29 -0.27 8.97 -4.97
CA THR A 29 -0.41 7.58 -4.53
C THR A 29 0.62 6.75 -5.27
N ILE A 30 1.00 5.58 -4.75
CA ILE A 30 1.85 4.64 -5.48
C ILE A 30 1.16 4.23 -6.78
N GLU A 31 -0.17 4.03 -6.72
CA GLU A 31 -1.01 3.72 -7.89
C GLU A 31 -0.79 4.71 -9.05
N ARG A 32 -0.79 6.02 -8.78
CA ARG A 32 -0.61 7.05 -9.82
C ARG A 32 0.85 7.39 -10.12
N SER A 33 1.73 7.23 -9.14
CA SER A 33 3.10 7.74 -9.23
C SER A 33 4.10 6.67 -9.70
N SER A 34 3.71 5.40 -9.75
CA SER A 34 4.58 4.30 -10.16
C SER A 34 3.95 3.45 -11.25
N GLN A 35 4.54 3.48 -12.44
CA GLN A 35 4.18 2.55 -13.52
C GLN A 35 4.48 1.09 -13.14
N LEU A 36 5.53 0.86 -12.35
CA LEU A 36 6.02 -0.49 -12.01
C LEU A 36 5.23 -1.14 -10.88
N TYR A 37 4.80 -0.34 -9.89
CA TYR A 37 4.17 -0.85 -8.67
C TYR A 37 2.71 -0.46 -8.52
N GLY A 38 2.19 0.45 -9.35
CA GLY A 38 0.86 1.02 -9.15
C GLY A 38 -0.26 -0.03 -9.10
N SER A 39 -0.22 -1.02 -9.99
CA SER A 39 -1.20 -2.12 -10.02
C SER A 39 -1.09 -3.11 -8.85
N LYS A 40 -0.05 -2.98 -8.02
CA LYS A 40 0.24 -3.83 -6.86
C LYS A 40 0.14 -3.06 -5.53
N ALA A 41 -0.21 -1.78 -5.59
CA ALA A 41 -0.31 -0.91 -4.42
C ALA A 41 -1.64 -1.10 -3.70
N ILE A 42 -1.58 -1.15 -2.37
CA ILE A 42 -2.72 -1.20 -1.47
C ILE A 42 -2.50 -0.14 -0.41
N GLU A 43 -3.21 0.98 -0.52
CA GLU A 43 -2.98 2.16 0.33
C GLU A 43 -4.18 2.40 1.24
N PHE A 44 -3.96 2.23 2.54
CA PHE A 44 -4.96 2.49 3.58
C PHE A 44 -4.83 3.93 4.06
N CYS A 45 -5.94 4.64 4.02
CA CYS A 45 -6.06 5.98 4.57
C CYS A 45 -7.39 6.07 5.32
N ASN A 46 -7.33 6.19 6.64
CA ASN A 46 -8.53 6.25 7.46
C ASN A 46 -9.19 7.62 7.31
N PHE A 47 -10.52 7.63 7.41
CA PHE A 47 -11.25 8.89 7.34
C PHE A 47 -10.86 9.80 8.51
N GLY A 48 -10.52 11.05 8.21
CA GLY A 48 -10.11 12.02 9.21
C GLY A 48 -8.66 11.88 9.69
N ASP A 49 -7.87 10.95 9.14
CA ASP A 49 -6.44 10.85 9.41
C ASP A 49 -5.72 12.15 9.00
N PRO A 50 -5.03 12.84 9.93
CA PRO A 50 -4.33 14.09 9.63
C PRO A 50 -3.14 13.92 8.68
N VAL A 51 -2.58 12.72 8.57
CA VAL A 51 -1.38 12.43 7.78
C VAL A 51 -1.72 12.18 6.32
N CYS A 52 -2.83 11.50 6.01
CA CYS A 52 -3.14 11.10 4.63
C CYS A 52 -4.48 11.64 4.10
N ALA A 53 -5.36 12.14 4.98
CA ALA A 53 -6.74 12.53 4.64
C ALA A 53 -7.08 14.00 4.92
N ASN A 54 -6.09 14.82 5.28
CA ASN A 54 -6.23 16.23 5.65
C ASN A 54 -7.26 16.44 6.78
N GLY A 55 -7.33 15.48 7.70
CA GLY A 55 -8.23 15.54 8.85
C GLY A 55 -7.55 16.03 10.14
N PHE A 56 -8.24 15.87 11.26
CA PHE A 56 -7.75 16.23 12.60
C PHE A 56 -7.86 15.07 13.61
N ASN A 57 -8.29 13.90 13.16
CA ASN A 57 -8.48 12.74 14.03
C ASN A 57 -7.16 11.94 14.12
N THR A 58 -6.31 12.29 15.08
CA THR A 58 -5.05 11.57 15.34
C THR A 58 -5.28 10.09 15.65
N MET A 59 -6.40 9.74 16.26
CA MET A 59 -6.75 8.34 16.53
C MET A 59 -6.98 7.55 15.25
N ALA A 60 -7.53 8.18 14.19
CA ALA A 60 -7.66 7.53 12.89
C ALA A 60 -6.30 7.10 12.31
N HIS A 61 -5.24 7.87 12.56
CA HIS A 61 -3.88 7.50 12.14
C HIS A 61 -3.28 6.38 13.00
N MET A 62 -3.50 6.41 14.31
CA MET A 62 -2.86 5.48 15.24
C MET A 62 -3.52 4.09 15.27
N MET A 63 -4.76 3.98 14.80
CA MET A 63 -5.58 2.77 14.97
C MET A 63 -5.44 1.72 13.87
N TYR A 64 -4.67 1.94 12.80
CA TYR A 64 -4.45 0.93 11.75
C TYR A 64 -4.10 -0.48 12.26
N PRO A 65 -3.29 -0.66 13.34
CA PRO A 65 -2.99 -1.99 13.87
C PRO A 65 -4.20 -2.69 14.51
N MET A 66 -5.23 -1.96 14.93
CA MET A 66 -6.34 -2.46 15.75
C MET A 66 -7.71 -2.37 15.08
N ASP A 67 -7.87 -1.54 14.04
CA ASP A 67 -9.15 -1.31 13.36
C ASP A 67 -9.47 -2.34 12.27
N GLY A 68 -8.64 -3.38 12.14
CA GLY A 68 -8.78 -4.43 11.12
C GLY A 68 -8.13 -4.11 9.77
N SER A 69 -7.56 -2.91 9.58
CA SER A 69 -6.85 -2.53 8.36
C SER A 69 -5.70 -3.47 8.06
N VAL A 70 -4.91 -3.88 9.07
CA VAL A 70 -3.82 -4.85 8.89
C VAL A 70 -4.33 -6.20 8.39
N THR A 71 -5.44 -6.71 8.94
CA THR A 71 -6.05 -7.98 8.49
C THR A 71 -6.51 -7.88 7.03
N LYS A 72 -7.20 -6.80 6.68
CA LYS A 72 -7.66 -6.56 5.30
C LYS A 72 -6.48 -6.41 4.34
N ALA A 73 -5.44 -5.70 4.75
CA ALA A 73 -4.23 -5.52 3.97
C ALA A 73 -3.52 -6.85 3.70
N ALA A 74 -3.38 -7.70 4.71
CA ALA A 74 -2.80 -9.02 4.57
C ALA A 74 -3.59 -9.90 3.59
N GLN A 75 -4.93 -9.85 3.66
CA GLN A 75 -5.80 -10.57 2.72
C GLN A 75 -5.61 -10.09 1.28
N GLN A 76 -5.59 -8.77 1.06
CA GLN A 76 -5.39 -8.18 -0.28
C GLN A 76 -3.99 -8.48 -0.82
N ALA A 77 -2.94 -8.36 0.00
CA ALA A 77 -1.58 -8.69 -0.38
C ALA A 77 -1.44 -10.18 -0.74
N ALA A 78 -2.04 -11.07 0.05
CA ALA A 78 -2.05 -12.50 -0.24
C ALA A 78 -2.77 -12.83 -1.57
N ALA A 79 -3.84 -12.11 -1.89
CA ALA A 79 -4.54 -12.27 -3.17
C ALA A 79 -3.65 -11.89 -4.36
N LEU A 80 -2.90 -10.79 -4.27
CA LEU A 80 -1.95 -10.37 -5.31
C LEU A 80 -0.81 -11.39 -5.50
N VAL A 81 -0.27 -11.93 -4.41
CA VAL A 81 0.75 -13.00 -4.46
C VAL A 81 0.21 -14.23 -5.19
N LYS A 82 -1.01 -14.67 -4.86
CA LYS A 82 -1.64 -15.85 -5.49
C LYS A 82 -2.00 -15.62 -6.96
N SER A 83 -2.44 -14.41 -7.32
CA SER A 83 -2.76 -14.04 -8.70
C SER A 83 -1.54 -14.16 -9.61
N GLY A 84 -0.38 -13.68 -9.14
CA GLY A 84 0.90 -13.85 -9.84
C GLY A 84 1.23 -15.32 -10.10
N SER A 85 1.04 -16.21 -9.11
CA SER A 85 1.32 -17.64 -9.26
C SER A 85 0.42 -18.36 -10.26
N LYS A 86 -0.81 -17.89 -10.50
CA LYS A 86 -1.69 -18.47 -11.54
C LYS A 86 -1.21 -18.14 -12.95
N SER A 87 -0.61 -16.98 -13.15
CA SER A 87 -0.08 -16.57 -14.46
C SER A 87 1.15 -17.37 -14.92
N PHE A 88 1.85 -18.07 -14.01
CA PHE A 88 3.02 -18.92 -14.32
C PHE A 88 2.69 -20.42 -14.44
N ARG A 89 1.40 -20.80 -14.35
CA ARG A 89 0.93 -22.20 -14.51
C ARG A 89 0.28 -22.45 -15.89
N GLY A 90 0.52 -21.58 -16.86
CA GLY A 90 0.10 -21.72 -18.26
C GLY A 90 1.22 -22.16 -19.16
#